data_AF-A0A2V3U5R0-F1
#
_entry.id   AF-A0A2V3U5R0-F1
#
_cell.length_a   1.000
_cell.length_b   1.000
_cell.length_c   1.000
_cell.angle_alpha   90.00
_cell.angle_beta   90.00
_cell.angle_gamma   90.00
#
_symmetry.space_group_name_H-M   'P 1'
#
loop_
_entity.id
_entity.type
_entity.pdbx_description
1 polymer ?
#
loop_
_entity_poly.entity_id
_entity_poly.type
_entity_poly.pdbx_seq_one_letter_code
_entity_poly.pdbx_strand_id
1 'polypeptide(L)' 'MTNEAIERVARALCEAEGQDPDKLLGTGLTETIQVGDSTTEVPKTRPNWSVFEKDARKFLAALEAAAATEAVS' A
#
# COMPACT_ATOMS: atom_id res chain seq x y z
N MET A 1 11.92 6.58 6.30
CA MET A 1 11.29 5.44 5.61
C MET A 1 10.68 5.92 4.30
N THR A 2 11.07 5.34 3.15
CA THR A 2 10.56 5.77 1.84
C THR A 2 9.26 5.06 1.49
N ASN A 3 8.45 5.66 0.61
CA ASN A 3 7.17 5.08 0.17
C ASN A 3 7.39 3.74 -0.58
N GLU A 4 8.50 3.62 -1.30
CA GLU A 4 8.89 2.41 -2.03
C GLU A 4 9.17 1.21 -1.12
N ALA A 5 9.77 1.43 0.05
CA ALA A 5 10.05 0.36 1.00
C ALA A 5 8.75 -0.21 1.60
N ILE A 6 7.81 0.68 1.92
CA ILE A 6 6.48 0.32 2.43
C ILE A 6 5.72 -0.46 1.36
N GLU A 7 5.69 0.03 0.12
CA GLU A 7 5.03 -0.65 -0.99
C GLU A 7 5.62 -2.06 -1.21
N ARG A 8 6.94 -2.20 -1.22
CA ARG A 8 7.59 -3.51 -1.40
C ARG A 8 7.16 -4.52 -0.33
N VAL A 9 7.18 -4.11 0.95
CA VAL A 9 6.76 -4.98 2.05
C VAL A 9 5.26 -5.27 1.98
N ALA A 10 4.44 -4.27 1.66
CA ALA A 10 2.99 -4.45 1.53
C ALA A 10 2.63 -5.42 0.39
N ARG A 11 3.33 -5.35 -0.75
CA ARG A 11 3.19 -6.32 -1.85
C ARG A 11 3.54 -7.73 -1.40
N ALA A 12 4.67 -7.90 -0.71
CA ALA A 12 5.09 -9.20 -0.19
C ALA A 12 4.10 -9.79 0.83
N LEU A 13 3.55 -8.96 1.72
CA LEU A 13 2.50 -9.38 2.66
C LEU A 13 1.22 -9.80 1.92
N CYS A 14 0.84 -9.06 0.88
CA CYS A 14 -0.33 -9.38 0.06
C CYS A 14 -0.18 -10.74 -0.65
N GLU A 15 1.00 -10.99 -1.23
CA GLU A 15 1.32 -12.27 -1.87
C GLU A 15 1.38 -13.43 -0.85
N ALA A 16 1.89 -13.19 0.36
CA ALA A 16 1.92 -14.19 1.44
C ALA A 16 0.51 -14.64 1.87
N GLU A 17 -0.49 -13.75 1.78
CA GLU A 17 -1.91 -14.07 1.99
C GLU A 17 -2.57 -14.73 0.76
N GLY A 18 -1.80 -15.05 -0.28
CA GLY A 18 -2.28 -15.69 -1.51
C GLY A 18 -3.09 -14.75 -2.42
N GLN A 19 -2.89 -13.43 -2.30
CA GLN A 19 -3.61 -12.44 -3.07
C GLN A 19 -2.72 -11.77 -4.13
N ASP A 20 -3.31 -11.34 -5.23
CA ASP A 20 -2.62 -10.55 -6.26
C ASP A 20 -2.48 -9.08 -5.76
N PRO A 21 -1.24 -8.56 -5.61
CA PRO A 21 -1.00 -7.19 -5.13
C PRO A 21 -1.45 -6.10 -6.11
N ASP A 22 -1.46 -6.38 -7.42
CA ASP A 22 -1.77 -5.40 -8.47
C ASP A 22 -3.25 -5.39 -8.83
N LYS A 23 -4.02 -6.36 -8.33
CA LYS A 23 -5.47 -6.39 -8.49
C LYS A 23 -6.08 -5.08 -7.98
N LEU A 24 -6.83 -4.41 -8.84
CA LEU A 24 -7.53 -3.18 -8.47
C LEU A 24 -8.75 -3.50 -7.60
N LEU A 25 -8.80 -2.87 -6.43
CA LEU A 25 -9.93 -2.89 -5.52
C LEU A 25 -10.74 -1.62 -5.67
N GLY A 26 -12.06 -1.75 -5.72
CA GLY A 26 -12.98 -0.61 -5.57
C GLY A 26 -12.92 -0.07 -4.14
N THR A 27 -12.83 1.25 -4.00
CA THR A 27 -12.79 1.91 -2.68
C THR A 27 -14.17 2.28 -2.14
N GLY A 28 -15.23 2.09 -2.94
CA GLY A 28 -16.58 2.59 -2.65
C GLY A 28 -16.73 4.10 -2.80
N LEU A 29 -15.65 4.80 -3.17
CA LEU A 29 -15.64 6.22 -3.50
C LEU A 29 -15.68 6.39 -5.02
N THR A 30 -16.22 7.51 -5.48
CA THR A 30 -16.08 7.99 -6.85
C THR A 30 -15.06 9.13 -6.91
N GLU A 31 -14.40 9.26 -8.05
CA GLU A 31 -13.60 10.43 -8.39
C GLU A 31 -14.12 11.06 -9.66
N THR A 32 -14.08 12.38 -9.71
CA THR A 32 -14.51 13.14 -10.86
C THR A 32 -13.32 13.35 -11.79
N ILE A 33 -13.40 12.81 -13.01
CA ILE A 33 -12.38 12.98 -14.04
C ILE A 33 -12.93 13.81 -15.20
N GLN A 34 -12.06 14.59 -15.84
CA GLN A 34 -12.37 15.34 -17.04
C GLN A 34 -11.97 14.53 -18.27
N VAL A 35 -12.92 14.30 -19.18
CA VAL A 35 -12.73 13.61 -20.44
C VAL A 35 -13.15 14.56 -21.57
N GLY A 36 -12.16 15.24 -22.16
CA GLY A 36 -12.41 16.35 -23.09
C GLY A 36 -13.08 17.53 -22.37
N ASP A 37 -14.21 17.99 -22.90
CA ASP A 37 -15.01 19.08 -22.30
C ASP A 37 -16.08 18.57 -21.32
N SER A 38 -16.15 17.25 -21.09
CA SER A 38 -17.13 16.62 -20.21
C SER A 38 -16.50 16.18 -18.89
N THR A 39 -17.28 16.29 -17.82
CA THR A 39 -16.91 15.84 -16.48
C THR A 39 -17.71 14.58 -16.16
N THR A 40 -17.04 13.52 -15.70
CA THR A 40 -17.67 12.24 -15.37
C THR A 40 -17.17 11.69 -14.03
N GLU A 41 -18.04 10.97 -13.32
CA GLU A 41 -17.68 10.29 -12.08
C GLU A 41 -17.33 8.83 -12.38
N VAL A 42 -16.13 8.41 -11.98
CA VAL A 42 -15.66 7.03 -12.11
C VAL A 42 -15.38 6.44 -10.72
N PRO A 43 -15.55 5.11 -10.53
CA PRO A 43 -15.17 4.48 -9.27
C PRO A 43 -13.67 4.63 -9.01
N LYS A 44 -13.32 5.17 -7.84
CA LYS A 44 -11.93 5.24 -7.41
C LYS A 44 -11.44 3.85 -7.03
N THR A 45 -10.34 3.45 -7.63
CA THR A 45 -9.69 2.16 -7.36
C THR A 45 -8.33 2.35 -6.70
N ARG A 46 -7.84 1.29 -6.07
CA ARG A 46 -6.48 1.22 -5.53
C ARG A 46 -5.95 -0.21 -5.67
N PRO A 47 -4.64 -0.41 -5.78
CA PRO A 47 -4.06 -1.75 -5.82
C PRO A 47 -4.29 -2.48 -4.49
N ASN A 48 -4.45 -3.80 -4.56
CA ASN A 48 -4.76 -4.63 -3.41
C ASN A 48 -3.69 -4.57 -2.31
N TRP A 49 -2.41 -4.42 -2.68
CA TRP A 49 -1.31 -4.28 -1.72
C TRP A 49 -1.54 -3.11 -0.74
N SER A 50 -2.27 -2.07 -1.14
CA SER A 50 -2.53 -0.90 -0.29
C SER A 50 -3.33 -1.23 0.98
N VAL A 51 -4.02 -2.38 1.02
CA VAL A 51 -4.67 -2.89 2.24
C VAL A 51 -3.64 -3.23 3.32
N PHE A 52 -2.43 -3.63 2.93
CA PHE A 52 -1.35 -4.08 3.82
C PHE A 52 -0.37 -2.96 4.20
N GLU A 53 -0.57 -1.74 3.70
CA GLU A 53 0.35 -0.61 3.92
C GLU A 53 0.60 -0.32 5.41
N LYS A 54 -0.46 -0.40 6.23
CA LYS A 54 -0.37 -0.16 7.67
C LYS A 54 0.52 -1.19 8.37
N ASP A 55 0.43 -2.46 7.96
CA ASP A 55 1.21 -3.53 8.58
C ASP A 55 2.64 -3.53 8.07
N ALA A 56 2.87 -3.19 6.80
CA ALA A 56 4.20 -2.92 6.27
C ALA A 56 4.93 -1.81 7.04
N ARG A 57 4.24 -0.69 7.34
CA ARG A 57 4.80 0.41 8.16
C ARG A 57 5.22 -0.07 9.56
N LYS A 58 4.37 -0.85 10.23
CA LYS A 58 4.69 -1.40 11.57
C LYS A 58 5.87 -2.35 11.51
N PHE A 59 5.90 -3.25 10.53
CA PHE A 59 6.97 -4.23 10.38
C PHE A 59 8.33 -3.54 10.18
N LEU A 60 8.39 -2.55 9.28
CA LEU A 60 9.62 -1.79 9.06
C LEU A 60 10.06 -1.00 10.29
N ALA A 61 9.14 -0.38 11.03
CA ALA A 61 9.46 0.32 12.27
C ALA A 61 9.99 -0.64 13.35
N ALA A 62 9.44 -1.85 13.44
CA ALA A 62 9.92 -2.88 14.36
C ALA A 62 11.34 -3.36 14.00
N LEU A 63 11.63 -3.56 12.71
CA LEU A 63 12.98 -3.92 12.25
C LEU A 63 14.02 -2.82 12.56
N GLU A 64 13.66 -1.56 12.34
CA GLU A 64 14.53 -0.42 12.65
C GLU A 64 14.84 -0.35 14.16
N ALA A 65 13.83 -0.54 15.01
CA ALA A 65 14.00 -0.57 16.45
C ALA A 65 14.86 -1.77 16.94
N ALA A 66 14.67 -2.94 16.33
CA ALA A 66 15.46 -4.13 16.65
C ALA A 66 16.94 -3.94 16.29
N ALA A 67 17.23 -3.44 15.09
CA ALA A 67 18.60 -3.17 14.65
C ALA A 67 19.30 -2.11 15.52
N ALA A 68 18.58 -1.09 15.98
CA ALA A 68 19.12 -0.09 16.89
C ALA A 68 19.49 -0.66 18.27
N THR A 69 18.82 -1.74 18.71
CA THR A 69 19.08 -2.38 20.01
C THR A 69 20.34 -3.26 19.95
N GLU A 70 20.57 -3.93 18.82
CA GLU A 70 21.77 -4.77 18.60
C GLU A 70 23.06 -3.94 18.46
N ALA A 71 22.97 -2.68 18.01
CA ALA A 71 24.14 -1.80 17.84
C ALA A 71 24.66 -1.17 19.15
N VAL A 72 23.90 -1.27 20.25
CA VAL A 72 24.21 -0.65 21.56
C VAL A 72 24.59 -1.70 22.62
N SER A 73 24.55 -2.99 22.26
CA SER A 73 24.97 -4.12 23.10
C SER A 73 26.32 -4.66 22.67
#